data_AF-A0A1Q3H5Y6-F1
#
_entry.id   AF-A0A1Q3H5Y6-F1
#
_cell.length_a   1.000
_cell.length_b   1.000
_cell.length_c   1.000
_cell.angle_alpha   90.00
_cell.angle_beta   90.00
_cell.angle_gamma   90.00
#
_symmetry.space_group_name_H-M   'P 1'
#
loop_
_entity.id
_entity.type
_entity.pdbx_description
1 polymer ?
#
loop_
_entity_poly.entity_id
_entity_poly.type
_entity_poly.pdbx_seq_one_letter_code
_entity_poly.pdbx_strand_id
1 'polypeptide(L)'
;MDWTPFIVAGFFLSLYGLHFFWDRWMKTVRRRKLDVMAAALRLEVSDQDVSDTQGRYTGRSRGSLVKLLVGPLGGCDIRITVDAPLPAGLVLRRPGPRGQDIQVGVPELDKVLHVQSSHPAGTIRFLREPALRAPLRELFAEHPGARIAGGEVYLPASALWGDEHLSLAAQRASKAAQALAGASRAQVSESGPAPGWTAASEALESTGWVRETYERRARIYGLGFGALSFVALGAAIATTMVAPWSKSFKYQWCCAWMAVTLFSWWFAARVTQCPACSGTPKTLAEGGKDRHVPFSSPVACEDCGVQLR
;
A
#
# COMPACT_ATOMS: atom_id res chain seq x y z
N MET A 1 22.52 -22.07 -41.56
CA MET A 1 22.69 -20.68 -41.10
C MET A 1 22.05 -20.58 -39.72
N ASP A 2 22.83 -20.18 -38.72
CA ASP A 2 22.39 -20.19 -37.32
C ASP A 2 21.69 -18.87 -37.00
N TRP A 3 20.35 -18.87 -36.97
CA TRP A 3 19.51 -17.68 -36.77
C TRP A 3 19.35 -17.29 -35.30
N THR A 4 19.90 -18.10 -34.40
CA THR A 4 19.85 -17.96 -32.95
C THR A 4 20.20 -16.56 -32.42
N PRO A 5 21.30 -15.89 -32.85
CA PRO A 5 21.61 -14.54 -32.38
C PRO A 5 20.56 -13.49 -32.79
N PHE A 6 19.88 -13.66 -33.92
CA PHE A 6 18.83 -12.75 -34.38
C PHE A 6 17.52 -12.93 -33.61
N ILE A 7 17.18 -14.17 -33.26
CA ILE A 7 16.01 -14.47 -32.41
C ILE A 7 16.23 -13.93 -30.99
N VAL A 8 17.44 -14.08 -30.46
CA VAL A 8 17.83 -13.54 -29.14
C VAL A 8 17.81 -12.03 -29.16
N ALA A 9 18.52 -11.40 -30.10
CA ALA A 9 18.54 -9.95 -30.21
C ALA A 9 17.12 -9.41 -30.43
N GLY A 10 16.32 -10.00 -31.31
CA GLY A 10 14.93 -9.59 -31.55
C GLY A 10 14.03 -9.74 -30.32
N PHE A 11 14.15 -10.84 -29.57
CA PHE A 11 13.37 -11.08 -28.35
C PHE A 11 13.77 -10.15 -27.21
N PHE A 12 15.08 -10.00 -26.94
CA PHE A 12 15.59 -9.10 -25.90
C PHE A 12 15.36 -7.63 -26.25
N LEU A 13 15.54 -7.22 -27.51
CA LEU A 13 15.25 -5.85 -27.96
C LEU A 13 13.76 -5.53 -27.83
N SER A 14 12.88 -6.49 -28.15
CA SER A 14 11.43 -6.33 -27.97
C SER A 14 11.04 -6.27 -26.50
N LEU A 15 11.63 -7.11 -25.64
CA LEU A 15 11.41 -7.05 -24.19
C LEU A 15 11.95 -5.74 -23.59
N TYR A 16 13.11 -5.27 -24.03
CA TYR A 16 13.72 -4.02 -23.56
C TYR A 16 12.94 -2.79 -24.06
N GLY A 17 12.48 -2.80 -25.31
CA GLY A 17 11.61 -1.77 -25.89
C GLY A 17 10.24 -1.74 -25.21
N LEU A 18 9.62 -2.91 -25.00
CA LEU A 18 8.37 -3.04 -24.25
C LEU A 18 8.54 -2.57 -22.80
N HIS A 19 9.70 -2.85 -22.18
CA HIS A 19 10.03 -2.37 -20.84
C HIS A 19 10.12 -0.84 -20.78
N PHE A 20 10.84 -0.21 -21.72
CA PHE A 20 10.96 1.25 -21.75
C PHE A 20 9.61 1.92 -22.00
N PHE A 21 8.82 1.38 -22.92
CA PHE A 21 7.46 1.84 -23.17
C PHE A 21 6.59 1.66 -21.93
N TRP A 22 6.66 0.51 -21.27
CA TRP A 22 5.92 0.22 -20.04
C TRP A 22 6.30 1.16 -18.91
N ASP A 23 7.58 1.42 -18.66
CA ASP A 23 8.01 2.34 -17.60
C ASP A 23 7.52 3.77 -17.87
N ARG A 24 7.65 4.24 -19.12
CA ARG A 24 7.17 5.57 -19.53
C ARG A 24 5.65 5.68 -19.43
N TRP A 25 4.92 4.68 -19.91
CA TRP A 25 3.47 4.60 -19.79
C TRP A 25 3.03 4.61 -18.33
N MET A 26 3.66 3.77 -17.49
CA MET A 26 3.35 3.69 -16.07
C MET A 26 3.72 4.96 -15.31
N LYS A 27 4.72 5.73 -15.73
CA LYS A 27 4.99 7.07 -15.18
C LYS A 27 3.81 8.01 -15.46
N THR A 28 3.31 8.04 -16.69
CA THR A 28 2.13 8.84 -17.05
C THR A 28 0.88 8.42 -16.26
N VAL A 29 0.62 7.11 -16.16
CA VAL A 29 -0.51 6.59 -15.36
C VAL A 29 -0.39 7.00 -13.89
N ARG A 30 0.80 6.84 -13.29
CA ARG A 30 1.05 7.21 -11.90
C ARG A 30 0.81 8.69 -11.66
N ARG A 31 1.35 9.55 -12.54
CA ARG A 31 1.18 11.01 -12.44
C ARG A 31 -0.29 11.40 -12.59
N ARG A 32 -0.99 10.89 -13.60
CA ARG A 32 -2.43 11.14 -13.79
C ARG A 32 -3.25 10.77 -12.55
N LYS A 33 -3.00 9.61 -11.95
CA LYS A 33 -3.71 9.19 -10.74
C LYS A 33 -3.43 10.09 -9.55
N LEU A 34 -2.18 10.52 -9.37
CA LEU A 34 -1.81 11.48 -8.33
C LEU A 34 -2.53 12.81 -8.55
N ASP A 35 -2.52 13.34 -9.78
CA ASP A 35 -3.16 14.60 -10.13
C ASP A 35 -4.68 14.55 -9.87
N VAL A 36 -5.34 13.44 -10.23
CA VAL A 36 -6.77 13.24 -9.96
C VAL A 36 -7.07 13.25 -8.46
N MET A 37 -6.31 12.49 -7.67
CA MET A 37 -6.49 12.45 -6.22
C MET A 37 -6.19 13.80 -5.57
N ALA A 38 -5.12 14.48 -6.01
CA ALA A 38 -4.73 15.79 -5.51
C ALA A 38 -5.76 16.86 -5.83
N ALA A 39 -6.29 16.88 -7.07
CA ALA A 39 -7.36 17.78 -7.47
C ALA A 39 -8.64 17.52 -6.67
N ALA A 40 -9.01 16.25 -6.46
CA ALA A 40 -10.17 15.87 -5.64
C ALA A 40 -10.06 16.37 -4.19
N LEU A 41 -8.84 16.42 -3.65
CA LEU A 41 -8.55 16.90 -2.31
C LEU A 41 -8.27 18.41 -2.23
N ARG A 42 -8.18 19.11 -3.37
CA ARG A 42 -7.67 20.49 -3.45
C ARG A 42 -6.33 20.61 -2.72
N LEU A 43 -5.44 19.67 -2.99
CA LEU A 43 -4.17 19.53 -2.30
C LEU A 43 -3.25 20.70 -2.64
N GLU A 44 -2.81 21.44 -1.63
CA GLU A 44 -1.69 22.37 -1.76
C GLU A 44 -0.40 21.53 -1.78
N VAL A 45 0.11 21.30 -2.99
CA VAL A 45 1.32 20.49 -3.21
C VAL A 45 2.54 21.33 -2.87
N SER A 46 3.40 20.83 -1.99
CA SER A 46 4.71 21.42 -1.74
C SER A 46 5.67 21.00 -2.86
N ASP A 47 6.33 21.96 -3.51
CA ASP A 47 7.34 21.69 -4.56
C ASP A 47 8.52 20.83 -4.06
N GLN A 48 8.72 20.75 -2.73
CA GLN A 48 9.77 19.94 -2.11
C GLN A 48 9.43 18.44 -1.99
N ASP A 49 8.17 18.03 -2.23
CA ASP A 49 7.70 16.69 -1.89
C ASP A 49 7.35 15.78 -3.09
N VAL A 50 7.57 16.27 -4.31
CA VAL A 50 7.37 15.52 -5.56
C VAL A 50 8.68 14.81 -5.92
N SER A 51 8.77 13.50 -5.69
CA SER A 51 9.94 12.72 -6.09
C SER A 51 9.77 12.22 -7.53
N ASP A 52 10.60 12.65 -8.48
CA ASP A 52 10.51 12.26 -9.90
C ASP A 52 10.60 10.74 -10.16
N THR A 53 11.18 9.99 -9.22
CA THR A 53 11.30 8.52 -9.27
C THR A 53 10.19 7.78 -8.52
N GLN A 54 9.42 8.48 -7.69
CA GLN A 54 8.42 7.91 -6.79
C GLN A 54 7.07 8.54 -7.08
N GLY A 55 6.04 7.74 -7.38
CA GLY A 55 4.69 8.28 -7.57
C GLY A 55 4.13 8.78 -6.23
N ARG A 56 4.53 9.97 -5.76
CA ARG A 56 4.17 10.49 -4.44
C ARG A 56 3.90 11.98 -4.49
N TYR A 57 2.76 12.40 -3.94
CA TYR A 57 2.49 13.80 -3.57
C TYR A 57 2.28 13.89 -2.06
N THR A 58 2.90 14.90 -1.43
CA THR A 58 2.62 15.29 -0.05
C THR A 58 2.19 16.74 -0.05
N GLY A 59 1.20 17.06 0.80
CA GLY A 59 0.66 18.41 0.87
C GLY A 59 -0.36 18.54 1.98
N ARG A 60 -1.11 19.63 1.95
CA ARG A 60 -2.20 19.89 2.90
C ARG A 60 -3.54 20.03 2.19
N SER A 61 -4.58 19.49 2.83
CA SER A 61 -5.97 19.66 2.41
C SER A 61 -6.78 20.03 3.64
N ARG A 62 -7.31 21.26 3.68
CA ARG A 62 -8.18 21.77 4.77
C ARG A 62 -7.56 21.58 6.16
N GLY A 63 -6.27 21.85 6.29
CA GLY A 63 -5.51 21.75 7.54
C GLY A 63 -4.92 20.37 7.85
N SER A 64 -5.41 19.29 7.23
CA SER A 64 -4.82 17.95 7.39
C SER A 64 -3.64 17.74 6.44
N LEU A 65 -2.57 17.09 6.93
CA LEU A 65 -1.51 16.57 6.09
C LEU A 65 -2.04 15.37 5.29
N VAL A 66 -1.76 15.37 4.00
CA VAL A 66 -2.13 14.31 3.07
C VAL A 66 -0.89 13.77 2.39
N LYS A 67 -0.78 12.44 2.34
CA LYS A 67 0.22 11.73 1.56
C LYS A 67 -0.51 10.83 0.56
N LEU A 68 -0.23 11.04 -0.72
CA LEU A 68 -0.73 10.23 -1.82
C LEU A 68 0.44 9.44 -2.39
N LEU A 69 0.29 8.13 -2.50
CA LEU A 69 1.30 7.27 -3.10
C LEU A 69 0.67 6.45 -4.22
N VAL A 70 1.44 6.21 -5.28
CA VAL A 70 1.11 5.28 -6.37
C VAL A 70 2.28 4.36 -6.57
N GLY A 71 2.07 3.09 -6.22
CA GLY A 71 3.05 2.04 -6.36
C GLY A 71 3.40 1.72 -7.82
N PRO A 72 4.43 0.89 -8.04
CA PRO A 72 4.95 0.62 -9.37
C PRO A 72 3.97 -0.13 -10.29
N LEU A 73 2.97 -0.80 -9.73
CA LEU A 73 1.90 -1.47 -10.46
C LEU A 73 0.63 -0.62 -10.61
N GLY A 74 0.67 0.67 -10.22
CA GLY A 74 -0.45 1.61 -10.37
C GLY A 74 -1.51 1.56 -9.26
N GLY A 75 -1.31 0.71 -8.24
CA GLY A 75 -2.10 0.73 -7.00
C GLY A 75 -1.80 2.01 -6.22
N CYS A 76 -2.81 2.59 -5.57
CA CYS A 76 -2.67 3.88 -4.90
C CYS A 76 -2.93 3.73 -3.40
N ASP A 77 -2.24 4.52 -2.59
CA ASP A 77 -2.48 4.62 -1.16
C ASP A 77 -2.79 6.09 -0.84
N ILE A 78 -3.96 6.32 -0.22
CA ILE A 78 -4.39 7.64 0.24
C ILE A 78 -4.23 7.67 1.76
N ARG A 79 -3.47 8.62 2.27
CA ARG A 79 -3.20 8.78 3.70
C ARG A 79 -3.52 10.21 4.12
N ILE A 80 -4.38 10.35 5.12
CA ILE A 80 -4.79 11.64 5.65
C ILE A 80 -4.62 11.64 7.16
N THR A 81 -3.81 12.54 7.69
CA THR A 81 -3.65 12.69 9.14
C THR A 81 -4.89 13.39 9.72
N VAL A 82 -5.39 12.86 10.81
CA VAL A 82 -6.43 13.49 11.63
C VAL A 82 -5.73 14.40 12.62
N ASP A 83 -5.74 15.71 12.33
CA ASP A 83 -5.10 16.73 13.16
C ASP A 83 -5.95 17.07 14.40
N ALA A 84 -6.17 16.06 15.24
CA ALA A 84 -6.92 16.15 16.48
C ALA A 84 -6.58 14.96 17.39
N PRO A 85 -6.69 15.10 18.72
CA PRO A 85 -6.41 14.00 19.63
C PRO A 85 -7.49 12.91 19.46
N LEU A 86 -7.10 11.65 19.34
CA LEU A 86 -8.05 10.52 19.23
C LEU A 86 -7.95 9.65 20.49
N PRO A 87 -9.00 8.84 20.79
CA PRO A 87 -8.90 7.82 21.83
C PRO A 87 -7.65 6.94 21.62
N ALA A 88 -6.88 6.72 22.68
CA ALA A 88 -5.65 5.92 22.61
C ALA A 88 -5.94 4.52 22.06
N GLY A 89 -5.03 4.05 21.20
CA GLY A 89 -5.13 2.73 20.59
C GLY A 89 -6.33 2.56 19.65
N LEU A 90 -7.01 3.64 19.24
CA LEU A 90 -8.14 3.56 18.32
C LEU A 90 -7.72 2.94 16.98
N VAL A 91 -8.36 1.81 16.65
CA VAL A 91 -8.26 1.16 15.35
C VAL A 91 -9.67 0.88 14.84
N LEU A 92 -9.98 1.39 13.65
CA LEU A 92 -11.20 1.12 12.91
C LEU A 92 -10.83 0.39 11.62
N ARG A 93 -11.47 -0.74 11.37
CA ARG A 93 -11.28 -1.54 10.16
C ARG A 93 -12.56 -2.28 9.82
N ARG A 94 -12.65 -2.87 8.63
CA ARG A 94 -13.78 -3.75 8.31
C ARG A 94 -13.73 -5.04 9.15
N PRO A 95 -14.88 -5.64 9.53
CA PRO A 95 -14.93 -6.93 10.22
C PRO A 95 -14.10 -7.99 9.52
N GLY A 96 -13.18 -8.58 10.28
CA GLY A 96 -12.34 -9.69 9.86
C GLY A 96 -12.50 -10.87 10.82
N PRO A 97 -12.00 -12.06 10.45
CA PRO A 97 -12.19 -13.29 11.23
C PRO A 97 -11.42 -13.32 12.57
N ARG A 98 -10.63 -12.29 12.89
CA ARG A 98 -9.75 -12.27 14.07
C ARG A 98 -9.69 -10.89 14.73
N GLY A 99 -9.83 -10.86 16.05
CA GLY A 99 -9.57 -9.71 16.91
C GLY A 99 -10.71 -9.44 17.90
N GLN A 100 -10.39 -8.89 19.08
CA GLN A 100 -11.40 -8.36 20.00
C GLN A 100 -12.08 -7.17 19.36
N ASP A 101 -13.41 -7.15 19.37
CA ASP A 101 -14.25 -6.11 18.81
C ASP A 101 -15.03 -5.40 19.92
N ILE A 102 -15.09 -4.08 19.85
CA ILE A 102 -15.88 -3.24 20.74
C ILE A 102 -17.19 -2.90 20.03
N GLN A 103 -18.29 -3.39 20.56
CA GLN A 103 -19.63 -3.06 20.05
C GLN A 103 -19.98 -1.62 20.42
N VAL A 104 -20.17 -0.76 19.42
CA VAL A 104 -20.50 0.65 19.62
C VAL A 104 -21.97 0.81 20.02
N GLY A 105 -22.84 -0.09 19.58
CA GLY A 105 -24.29 -0.01 19.78
C GLY A 105 -24.97 0.93 18.78
N VAL A 106 -24.35 1.11 17.61
CA VAL A 106 -24.91 1.84 16.47
C VAL A 106 -25.00 0.83 15.33
N PRO A 107 -26.19 0.25 15.06
CA PRO A 107 -26.33 -0.90 14.16
C PRO A 107 -25.77 -0.70 12.76
N GLU A 108 -25.75 0.54 12.26
CA GLU A 108 -25.20 0.88 10.96
C GLU A 108 -23.67 0.82 10.91
N LEU A 109 -23.01 1.16 12.03
CA LEU A 109 -21.56 1.12 12.17
C LEU A 109 -21.08 -0.29 12.52
N ASP A 110 -21.73 -0.94 13.48
CA ASP A 110 -21.35 -2.29 13.96
C ASP A 110 -21.42 -3.36 12.83
N LYS A 111 -22.20 -3.12 11.76
CA LYS A 111 -22.26 -3.99 10.57
C LYS A 111 -21.03 -3.89 9.66
N VAL A 112 -20.37 -2.73 9.64
CA VAL A 112 -19.30 -2.42 8.66
C VAL A 112 -17.95 -2.14 9.31
N LEU A 113 -17.92 -2.02 10.64
CA LEU A 113 -16.74 -1.69 11.43
C LEU A 113 -16.47 -2.73 12.51
N HIS A 114 -15.19 -3.03 12.65
CA HIS A 114 -14.55 -3.65 13.80
C HIS A 114 -13.77 -2.55 14.51
N VAL A 115 -14.07 -2.33 15.77
CA VAL A 115 -13.47 -1.29 16.61
C VAL A 115 -12.54 -1.92 17.63
N GLN A 116 -11.33 -1.37 17.76
CA GLN A 116 -10.39 -1.69 18.82
C GLN A 116 -9.90 -0.40 19.46
N SER A 117 -9.66 -0.43 20.77
CA SER A 117 -9.22 0.72 21.54
C SER A 117 -8.68 0.27 22.89
N SER A 118 -7.69 0.98 23.43
CA SER A 118 -7.27 0.79 24.82
C SER A 118 -8.24 1.43 25.81
N HIS A 119 -9.20 2.24 25.33
CA HIS A 119 -10.19 2.91 26.16
C HIS A 119 -11.63 2.74 25.62
N PRO A 120 -12.26 1.57 25.83
CA PRO A 120 -13.53 1.21 25.18
C PRO A 120 -14.68 2.18 25.44
N ALA A 121 -14.89 2.62 26.69
CA ALA A 121 -16.00 3.51 27.03
C ALA A 121 -15.90 4.87 26.33
N GLY A 122 -14.71 5.47 26.31
CA GLY A 122 -14.43 6.72 25.60
C GLY A 122 -14.61 6.57 24.09
N THR A 123 -14.13 5.47 23.52
CA THR A 123 -14.31 5.16 22.09
C THR A 123 -15.77 4.95 21.71
N ILE A 124 -16.57 4.26 22.53
CA ILE A 124 -18.01 4.09 22.28
C ILE A 124 -18.71 5.45 22.28
N ARG A 125 -18.44 6.30 23.27
CA ARG A 125 -19.01 7.66 23.33
C ARG A 125 -18.61 8.48 22.09
N PHE A 126 -17.33 8.45 21.73
CA PHE A 126 -16.79 9.11 20.53
C PHE A 126 -17.47 8.63 19.24
N LEU A 127 -17.58 7.32 19.01
CA LEU A 127 -18.15 6.78 17.77
C LEU A 127 -19.67 6.89 17.69
N ARG A 128 -20.35 7.17 18.81
CA ARG A 128 -21.80 7.42 18.84
C ARG A 128 -22.17 8.82 18.33
N GLU A 129 -21.20 9.72 18.21
CA GLU A 129 -21.41 11.08 17.73
C GLU A 129 -22.11 11.07 16.36
N PRO A 130 -23.25 11.78 16.19
CA PRO A 130 -24.02 11.75 14.94
C PRO A 130 -23.21 12.16 13.72
N ALA A 131 -22.27 13.09 13.89
CA ALA A 131 -21.41 13.59 12.81
C ALA A 131 -20.48 12.52 12.21
N LEU A 132 -20.18 11.44 12.94
CA LEU A 132 -19.29 10.37 12.47
C LEU A 132 -20.02 9.27 11.69
N ARG A 133 -21.32 9.11 11.90
CA ARG A 133 -22.06 7.93 11.43
C ARG A 133 -22.02 7.79 9.91
N ALA A 134 -22.46 8.83 9.18
CA ALA A 134 -22.50 8.78 7.73
C ALA A 134 -21.10 8.71 7.10
N PRO A 135 -20.11 9.56 7.45
CA PRO A 135 -18.78 9.52 6.86
C PRO A 135 -18.05 8.19 7.07
N LEU A 136 -18.14 7.59 8.26
CA LEU A 136 -17.52 6.30 8.52
C LEU A 136 -18.26 5.17 7.81
N ARG A 137 -19.60 5.15 7.84
CA ARG A 137 -20.37 4.12 7.14
C ARG A 137 -20.06 4.10 5.65
N GLU A 138 -20.05 5.27 5.00
CA GLU A 138 -19.75 5.40 3.57
C GLU A 138 -18.33 4.92 3.25
N LEU A 139 -17.32 5.36 4.01
CA LEU A 139 -15.93 4.97 3.80
C LEU A 139 -15.75 3.44 3.85
N PHE A 140 -16.26 2.78 4.90
CA PHE A 140 -16.00 1.35 5.12
C PHE A 140 -16.94 0.41 4.34
N ALA A 141 -18.13 0.89 3.96
CA ALA A 141 -19.02 0.15 3.07
C ALA A 141 -18.45 0.06 1.66
N GLU A 142 -18.01 1.20 1.10
CA GLU A 142 -17.51 1.31 -0.28
C GLU A 142 -16.06 0.83 -0.42
N HIS A 143 -15.26 0.91 0.64
CA HIS A 143 -13.83 0.61 0.59
C HIS A 143 -13.41 -0.44 1.63
N PRO A 144 -13.42 -1.74 1.26
CA PRO A 144 -13.10 -2.83 2.18
C PRO A 144 -11.68 -2.80 2.78
N GLY A 145 -10.76 -2.12 2.11
CA GLY A 145 -9.37 -1.98 2.57
C GLY A 145 -9.12 -0.76 3.47
N ALA A 146 -10.12 0.11 3.68
CA ALA A 146 -9.98 1.28 4.51
C ALA A 146 -9.64 0.89 5.95
N ARG A 147 -8.82 1.73 6.59
CA ARG A 147 -8.41 1.58 7.99
C ARG A 147 -8.21 2.96 8.60
N ILE A 148 -8.56 3.09 9.86
CA ILE A 148 -8.17 4.24 10.68
C ILE A 148 -7.35 3.69 11.83
N ALA A 149 -6.13 4.17 11.97
CA ALA A 149 -5.24 3.77 13.05
C ALA A 149 -4.20 4.86 13.26
N GLY A 150 -3.74 5.03 14.49
CA GLY A 150 -2.56 5.88 14.72
C GLY A 150 -2.76 7.35 14.35
N GLY A 151 -3.99 7.89 14.41
CA GLY A 151 -4.25 9.26 13.96
C GLY A 151 -4.31 9.42 12.44
N GLU A 152 -4.32 8.34 11.66
CA GLU A 152 -4.38 8.40 10.20
C GLU A 152 -5.59 7.66 9.64
N VAL A 153 -6.20 8.23 8.61
CA VAL A 153 -7.10 7.53 7.69
C VAL A 153 -6.25 6.98 6.55
N TYR A 154 -6.19 5.65 6.44
CA TYR A 154 -5.50 4.92 5.39
C TYR A 154 -6.53 4.26 4.45
N LEU A 155 -6.39 4.52 3.16
CA LEU A 155 -7.25 3.97 2.13
C LEU A 155 -6.41 3.42 0.96
N PRO A 156 -6.25 2.09 0.86
CA PRO A 156 -5.64 1.47 -0.31
C PRO A 156 -6.67 1.41 -1.44
N ALA A 157 -6.29 1.94 -2.60
CA ALA A 157 -7.06 1.96 -3.82
C ALA A 157 -6.43 1.03 -4.87
N SER A 158 -7.28 0.31 -5.60
CA SER A 158 -6.82 -0.67 -6.59
C SER A 158 -6.13 -0.02 -7.78
N ALA A 159 -5.20 -0.75 -8.38
CA ALA A 159 -4.58 -0.37 -9.65
C ALA A 159 -5.61 -0.22 -10.79
N LEU A 160 -6.74 -0.92 -10.70
CA LEU A 160 -7.80 -0.92 -11.71
C LEU A 160 -8.85 0.19 -11.51
N TRP A 161 -8.77 0.97 -10.43
CA TRP A 161 -9.71 2.07 -10.23
C TRP A 161 -9.48 3.18 -11.24
N GLY A 162 -10.56 3.58 -11.91
CA GLY A 162 -10.60 4.74 -12.79
C GLY A 162 -10.64 6.06 -12.01
N ASP A 163 -10.46 7.16 -12.73
CA ASP A 163 -10.29 8.49 -12.15
C ASP A 163 -11.46 8.93 -11.25
N GLU A 164 -12.70 8.65 -11.65
CA GLU A 164 -13.89 8.98 -10.87
C GLU A 164 -13.91 8.25 -9.52
N HIS A 165 -13.56 6.96 -9.52
CA HIS A 165 -13.51 6.14 -8.31
C HIS A 165 -12.39 6.61 -7.37
N LEU A 166 -11.23 6.99 -7.92
CA LEU A 166 -10.12 7.55 -7.15
C LEU A 166 -10.47 8.91 -6.53
N SER A 167 -11.11 9.78 -7.31
CA SER A 167 -11.59 11.09 -6.84
C SER A 167 -12.60 10.94 -5.71
N LEU A 168 -13.61 10.08 -5.89
CA LEU A 168 -14.62 9.81 -4.87
C LEU A 168 -14.00 9.22 -3.60
N ALA A 169 -13.12 8.22 -3.75
CA ALA A 169 -12.40 7.60 -2.64
C ALA A 169 -11.61 8.62 -1.81
N ALA A 170 -10.87 9.51 -2.48
CA ALA A 170 -10.11 10.58 -1.83
C ALA A 170 -11.04 11.54 -1.07
N GLN A 171 -12.15 11.96 -1.67
CA GLN A 171 -13.14 12.83 -1.02
C GLN A 171 -13.78 12.15 0.21
N ARG A 172 -14.12 10.87 0.13
CA ARG A 172 -14.68 10.11 1.26
C ARG A 172 -13.68 9.97 2.41
N ALA A 173 -12.43 9.64 2.11
CA ALA A 173 -11.36 9.60 3.10
C ALA A 173 -11.18 10.96 3.80
N SER A 174 -11.20 12.06 3.03
CA SER A 174 -11.07 13.43 3.54
C SER A 174 -12.26 13.83 4.42
N LYS A 175 -13.50 13.49 4.00
CA LYS A 175 -14.70 13.71 4.81
C LYS A 175 -14.65 12.92 6.13
N ALA A 176 -14.21 11.66 6.10
CA ALA A 176 -14.05 10.87 7.32
C ALA A 176 -13.00 11.47 8.26
N ALA A 177 -11.84 11.88 7.73
CA ALA A 177 -10.79 12.53 8.52
C ALA A 177 -11.28 13.83 9.17
N GLN A 178 -12.02 14.67 8.43
CA GLN A 178 -12.61 15.90 8.94
C GLN A 178 -13.67 15.64 10.00
N ALA A 179 -14.53 14.64 9.79
CA ALA A 179 -15.55 14.28 10.77
C ALA A 179 -14.91 13.80 12.08
N LEU A 180 -13.86 12.97 12.00
CA LEU A 180 -13.08 12.52 13.16
C LEU A 180 -12.43 13.69 13.90
N ALA A 181 -11.78 14.60 13.17
CA ALA A 181 -11.16 15.77 13.77
C ALA A 181 -12.19 16.70 14.42
N GLY A 182 -13.34 16.92 13.77
CA GLY A 182 -14.44 17.74 14.28
C GLY A 182 -15.06 17.16 15.56
N ALA A 183 -15.39 15.87 15.56
CA ALA A 183 -15.95 15.19 16.73
C ALA A 183 -14.96 15.17 17.91
N SER A 184 -13.67 14.98 17.61
CA SER A 184 -12.62 14.98 18.62
C SER A 184 -12.51 16.34 19.31
N ARG A 185 -12.45 17.42 18.52
CA ARG A 185 -12.36 18.79 19.04
C ARG A 185 -13.60 19.18 19.85
N ALA A 186 -14.79 18.76 19.42
CA ALA A 186 -16.02 19.01 20.17
C ALA A 186 -15.96 18.36 21.57
N GLN A 187 -15.52 17.10 21.67
CA GLN A 187 -15.44 16.41 22.95
C GLN A 187 -14.34 16.97 23.89
N VAL A 188 -13.20 17.39 23.34
CA VAL A 188 -12.12 18.02 24.13
C VAL A 188 -12.49 19.42 24.59
N SER A 189 -13.31 20.15 23.83
CA SER A 189 -13.75 21.51 24.17
C SER A 189 -14.83 21.53 25.26
N GLU A 190 -15.68 20.51 25.35
CA GLU A 190 -16.75 20.42 26.36
C GLU A 190 -16.27 19.81 27.68
N SER A 191 -15.21 19.03 27.62
CA SER A 191 -14.61 18.35 28.76
C SER A 191 -13.12 18.26 28.45
N GLY A 192 -12.26 18.96 29.21
CA GLY A 192 -10.81 18.94 29.00
C GLY A 192 -10.28 17.51 28.76
N PRO A 193 -9.15 17.35 28.05
CA PRO A 193 -8.75 16.07 27.47
C PRO A 193 -8.83 14.94 28.50
N ALA A 194 -9.74 13.99 28.25
CA ALA A 194 -9.90 12.85 29.14
C ALA A 194 -8.59 12.02 29.17
N PRO A 195 -8.26 11.37 30.30
CA PRO A 195 -7.09 10.50 30.37
C PRO A 195 -7.13 9.45 29.24
N GLY A 196 -6.04 9.33 28.47
CA GLY A 196 -5.94 8.39 27.34
C GLY A 196 -6.26 8.96 25.95
N TRP A 197 -6.16 10.28 25.74
CA TRP A 197 -6.18 10.89 24.40
C TRP A 197 -4.75 11.22 23.97
N THR A 198 -4.30 10.70 22.83
CA THR A 198 -2.92 10.89 22.32
C THR A 198 -2.88 11.92 21.20
N ALA A 199 -1.82 12.73 21.15
CA ALA A 199 -1.55 13.62 20.01
C ALA A 199 -1.33 12.78 18.74
N ALA A 200 -1.83 13.27 17.59
CA ALA A 200 -1.78 12.54 16.32
C ALA A 200 -0.35 12.19 15.86
N SER A 201 0.66 12.92 16.35
CA SER A 201 2.08 12.74 16.02
C SER A 201 2.73 11.52 16.69
N GLU A 202 2.36 11.17 17.92
CA GLU A 202 2.86 9.96 18.61
C GLU A 202 2.21 8.67 18.08
N ALA A 203 0.98 8.77 17.60
CA ALA A 203 0.22 7.65 17.05
C ALA A 203 0.74 7.20 15.65
N LEU A 204 1.43 8.13 14.98
CA LEU A 204 2.14 7.99 13.69
C LEU A 204 3.40 7.09 13.78
N GLU A 205 3.94 6.86 14.98
CA GLU A 205 5.07 5.93 15.20
C GLU A 205 4.65 4.45 15.14
N SER A 206 3.37 4.13 15.00
CA SER A 206 2.91 2.75 14.85
C SER A 206 3.26 2.17 13.47
N THR A 207 4.49 1.71 13.32
CA THR A 207 5.05 1.00 12.14
C THR A 207 4.35 -0.32 11.80
N GLY A 208 3.47 -0.81 12.68
CA GLY A 208 2.80 -2.11 12.55
C GLY A 208 2.00 -2.27 11.27
N TRP A 209 1.37 -1.22 10.76
CA TRP A 209 0.61 -1.30 9.49
C TRP A 209 1.53 -1.25 8.26
N VAL A 210 2.68 -0.57 8.35
CA VAL A 210 3.70 -0.56 7.29
C VAL A 210 4.26 -1.97 7.13
N ARG A 211 4.61 -2.60 8.25
CA ARG A 211 5.00 -4.00 8.33
C ARG A 211 3.92 -4.93 7.77
N GLU A 212 2.68 -4.82 8.24
CA GLU A 212 1.56 -5.65 7.78
C GLU A 212 1.32 -5.51 6.27
N THR A 213 1.39 -4.27 5.75
CA THR A 213 1.22 -3.99 4.31
C THR A 213 2.39 -4.52 3.49
N TYR A 214 3.62 -4.37 3.99
CA TYR A 214 4.82 -4.91 3.36
C TYR A 214 4.78 -6.44 3.33
N GLU A 215 4.47 -7.09 4.45
CA GLU A 215 4.32 -8.55 4.56
C GLU A 215 3.18 -9.06 3.66
N ARG A 216 2.04 -8.35 3.60
CA ARG A 216 0.92 -8.69 2.71
C ARG A 216 1.31 -8.59 1.23
N ARG A 217 2.01 -7.52 0.83
CA ARG A 217 2.53 -7.38 -0.53
C ARG A 217 3.52 -8.51 -0.82
N ALA A 218 4.53 -8.69 0.03
CA ALA A 218 5.50 -9.78 -0.12
C ALA A 218 4.84 -11.16 -0.23
N ARG A 219 3.76 -11.43 0.53
CA ARG A 219 3.02 -12.70 0.46
C ARG A 219 2.19 -12.84 -0.81
N ILE A 220 1.34 -11.86 -1.15
CA ILE A 220 0.46 -11.93 -2.34
C ILE A 220 1.31 -12.03 -3.61
N TYR A 221 2.34 -11.20 -3.71
CA TYR A 221 3.19 -11.15 -4.87
C TYR A 221 4.22 -12.27 -4.86
N GLY A 222 4.72 -12.70 -3.71
CA GLY A 222 5.54 -13.91 -3.60
C GLY A 222 4.79 -15.17 -4.02
N LEU A 223 3.52 -15.32 -3.60
CA LEU A 223 2.65 -16.44 -4.01
C LEU A 223 2.25 -16.35 -5.48
N GLY A 224 1.85 -15.16 -5.95
CA GLY A 224 1.50 -14.95 -7.35
C GLY A 224 2.68 -15.18 -8.29
N PHE A 225 3.88 -14.75 -7.87
CA PHE A 225 5.11 -14.96 -8.62
C PHE A 225 5.55 -16.43 -8.61
N GLY A 226 5.46 -17.11 -7.46
CA GLY A 226 5.69 -18.54 -7.34
C GLY A 226 4.75 -19.35 -8.24
N ALA A 227 3.46 -19.04 -8.23
CA ALA A 227 2.46 -19.71 -9.06
C ALA A 227 2.69 -19.46 -10.56
N LEU A 228 2.94 -18.22 -10.99
CA LEU A 228 3.25 -17.91 -12.40
C LEU A 228 4.54 -18.59 -12.87
N SER A 229 5.56 -18.64 -12.01
CA SER A 229 6.81 -19.35 -12.31
C SER A 229 6.57 -20.86 -12.42
N PHE A 230 5.73 -21.44 -11.56
CA PHE A 230 5.34 -22.85 -11.62
C PHE A 230 4.49 -23.19 -12.85
N VAL A 231 3.56 -22.32 -13.25
CA VAL A 231 2.73 -22.51 -14.45
C VAL A 231 3.60 -22.40 -15.71
N ALA A 232 4.50 -21.41 -15.76
CA ALA A 232 5.48 -21.30 -16.83
C ALA A 232 6.38 -22.54 -16.88
N LEU A 233 6.86 -23.01 -15.72
CA LEU A 233 7.69 -24.23 -15.62
C LEU A 233 6.90 -25.50 -16.04
N GLY A 234 5.63 -25.61 -15.64
CA GLY A 234 4.78 -26.77 -15.94
C GLY A 234 4.43 -26.87 -17.42
N ALA A 235 4.04 -25.76 -18.06
CA ALA A 235 3.80 -25.71 -19.50
C ALA A 235 5.08 -26.04 -20.28
N ALA A 236 6.22 -25.55 -19.78
CA ALA A 236 7.49 -25.73 -20.42
C ALA A 236 7.97 -27.20 -20.26
N ILE A 237 7.82 -27.84 -19.09
CA ILE A 237 8.15 -29.26 -18.87
C ILE A 237 7.29 -30.16 -19.78
N ALA A 238 5.99 -29.85 -19.91
CA ALA A 238 5.10 -30.56 -20.82
C ALA A 238 5.58 -30.50 -22.28
N THR A 239 6.09 -29.36 -22.74
CA THR A 239 6.67 -29.24 -24.09
C THR A 239 7.99 -30.01 -24.25
N THR A 240 8.81 -30.12 -23.19
CA THR A 240 10.10 -30.86 -23.23
C THR A 240 9.94 -32.38 -23.28
N MET A 241 8.80 -32.91 -22.83
CA MET A 241 8.50 -34.35 -22.84
C MET A 241 8.03 -34.86 -24.20
N VAL A 242 7.65 -33.97 -25.12
CA VAL A 242 7.07 -34.32 -26.42
C VAL A 242 8.01 -33.98 -27.59
N ALA A 243 8.96 -33.05 -27.40
CA ALA A 243 9.88 -32.61 -28.46
C ALA A 243 11.32 -33.15 -28.26
N PRO A 244 12.01 -33.60 -29.34
CA PRO A 244 13.41 -34.01 -29.25
C PRO A 244 14.30 -32.84 -28.82
N TRP A 245 15.19 -33.10 -27.85
CA TRP A 245 16.08 -32.15 -27.18
C TRP A 245 17.20 -31.62 -28.10
N SER A 246 16.82 -30.89 -29.15
CA SER A 246 17.74 -30.24 -30.08
C SER A 246 18.47 -29.07 -29.41
N LYS A 247 19.63 -28.68 -29.97
CA LYS A 247 20.41 -27.52 -29.48
C LYS A 247 19.58 -26.23 -29.46
N SER A 248 18.72 -26.01 -30.44
CA SER A 248 17.84 -24.85 -30.54
C SER A 248 16.81 -24.81 -29.41
N PHE A 249 16.27 -25.96 -29.02
CA PHE A 249 15.29 -26.07 -27.92
C PHE A 249 15.93 -25.81 -26.55
N LYS A 250 17.13 -26.35 -26.29
CA LYS A 250 17.92 -26.04 -25.07
C LYS A 250 18.18 -24.53 -24.93
N TYR A 251 18.50 -23.89 -26.05
CA TYR A 251 18.84 -22.47 -26.05
C TYR A 251 17.60 -21.58 -25.80
N GLN A 252 16.47 -21.88 -26.46
CA GLN A 252 15.18 -21.23 -26.17
C GLN A 252 14.78 -21.40 -24.69
N TRP A 253 15.02 -22.59 -24.13
CA TRP A 253 14.79 -22.87 -22.72
C TRP A 253 15.64 -22.01 -21.78
N CYS A 254 16.94 -21.89 -22.06
CA CYS A 254 17.84 -21.02 -21.29
C CYS A 254 17.42 -19.54 -21.37
N CYS A 255 17.02 -19.06 -22.57
CA CYS A 255 16.52 -17.70 -22.73
C CYS A 255 15.21 -17.45 -21.98
N ALA A 256 14.26 -18.39 -22.02
CA ALA A 256 13.04 -18.31 -21.25
C ALA A 256 13.32 -18.29 -19.73
N TRP A 257 14.24 -19.13 -19.27
CA TRP A 257 14.65 -19.16 -17.86
C TRP A 257 15.29 -17.86 -17.39
N MET A 258 16.21 -17.30 -18.20
CA MET A 258 16.78 -15.98 -17.95
C MET A 258 15.71 -14.88 -17.92
N ALA A 259 14.78 -14.87 -18.87
CA ALA A 259 13.71 -13.88 -18.93
C ALA A 259 12.80 -13.96 -17.70
N VAL A 260 12.40 -15.18 -17.30
CA VAL A 260 11.63 -15.41 -16.07
C VAL A 260 12.41 -14.90 -14.86
N THR A 261 13.68 -15.28 -14.70
CA THR A 261 14.52 -14.89 -13.55
C THR A 261 14.72 -13.37 -13.46
N LEU A 262 15.02 -12.72 -14.59
CA LEU A 262 15.18 -11.27 -14.63
C LEU A 262 13.86 -10.54 -14.33
N PHE A 263 12.74 -11.04 -14.86
CA PHE A 263 11.42 -10.53 -14.53
C PHE A 263 11.07 -10.77 -13.05
N SER A 264 11.44 -11.92 -12.46
CA SER A 264 11.31 -12.20 -11.02
C SER A 264 12.01 -11.16 -10.18
N TRP A 265 13.28 -10.93 -10.52
CA TRP A 265 14.15 -10.08 -9.74
C TRP A 265 13.69 -8.62 -9.83
N TRP A 266 13.32 -8.18 -11.02
CA TRP A 266 12.73 -6.86 -11.25
C TRP A 266 11.39 -6.68 -10.53
N PHE A 267 10.49 -7.66 -10.62
CA PHE A 267 9.17 -7.61 -10.01
C PHE A 267 9.26 -7.59 -8.49
N ALA A 268 10.11 -8.46 -7.93
CA ALA A 268 10.40 -8.48 -6.49
C ALA A 268 10.94 -7.11 -6.04
N ALA A 269 11.97 -6.57 -6.71
CA ALA A 269 12.57 -5.28 -6.35
C ALA A 269 11.57 -4.10 -6.38
N ARG A 270 10.57 -4.14 -7.26
CA ARG A 270 9.53 -3.10 -7.35
C ARG A 270 8.43 -3.28 -6.31
N VAL A 271 8.04 -4.52 -6.04
CA VAL A 271 6.93 -4.82 -5.12
C VAL A 271 7.36 -4.74 -3.66
N THR A 272 8.59 -5.12 -3.36
CA THR A 272 9.20 -4.94 -2.04
C THR A 272 9.73 -3.52 -1.93
N GLN A 273 8.91 -2.50 -2.15
CA GLN A 273 9.23 -1.15 -1.74
C GLN A 273 8.56 -0.88 -0.41
N CYS A 274 9.19 -0.06 0.43
CA CYS A 274 8.61 0.30 1.70
C CYS A 274 7.25 1.01 1.50
N PRO A 275 6.15 0.56 2.13
CA PRO A 275 4.85 1.19 2.00
C PRO A 275 4.78 2.61 2.59
N ALA A 276 5.70 2.97 3.48
CA ALA A 276 5.73 4.29 4.10
C ALA A 276 6.41 5.36 3.24
N CYS A 277 7.55 5.02 2.64
CA CYS A 277 8.45 5.94 1.93
C CYS A 277 8.53 5.65 0.41
N SER A 278 8.04 4.50 -0.06
CA SER A 278 8.36 3.90 -1.38
C SER A 278 9.86 3.63 -1.62
N GLY A 279 10.67 3.78 -0.58
CA GLY A 279 12.10 3.56 -0.56
C GLY A 279 12.52 2.11 -0.56
N THR A 280 13.82 1.90 -0.68
CA THR A 280 14.44 0.58 -0.75
C THR A 280 14.45 -0.10 0.62
N PRO A 281 13.91 -1.33 0.74
CA PRO A 281 14.13 -2.13 1.92
C PRO A 281 15.59 -2.56 1.97
N LYS A 282 16.16 -2.48 3.15
CA LYS A 282 17.48 -3.00 3.46
C LYS A 282 17.34 -4.01 4.58
N THR A 283 17.90 -5.19 4.38
CA THR A 283 17.98 -6.17 5.45
C THR A 283 19.01 -5.68 6.46
N LEU A 284 18.59 -5.57 7.72
CA LEU A 284 19.50 -5.26 8.81
C LEU A 284 20.28 -6.54 9.10
N ALA A 285 21.46 -6.65 8.49
CA ALA A 285 22.38 -7.73 8.81
C ALA A 285 22.97 -7.45 10.19
N GLU A 286 22.65 -8.30 11.17
CA GLU A 286 23.40 -8.33 12.43
C GLU A 286 24.83 -8.77 12.11
N GLY A 287 25.75 -7.80 12.09
CA GLY A 287 27.20 -7.97 12.18
C GLY A 287 27.84 -9.09 11.34
N GLY A 288 28.40 -8.73 10.18
CA GLY A 288 29.43 -9.54 9.54
C GLY A 288 29.33 -9.57 8.03
N LYS A 289 30.37 -9.07 7.37
CA LYS A 289 30.64 -9.37 5.96
C LYS A 289 30.68 -10.89 5.83
N ASP A 290 29.93 -11.43 4.88
CA ASP A 290 29.89 -12.84 4.50
C ASP A 290 29.16 -13.77 5.48
N ARG A 291 27.84 -13.89 5.36
CA ARG A 291 27.11 -15.18 5.40
C ARG A 291 25.61 -14.99 5.15
N HIS A 292 25.00 -16.05 4.61
CA HIS A 292 23.59 -16.22 4.33
C HIS A 292 22.67 -15.42 5.28
N VAL A 293 22.05 -14.38 4.73
CA VAL A 293 21.03 -13.61 5.44
C VAL A 293 19.77 -14.48 5.52
N PRO A 294 19.36 -14.95 6.72
CA PRO A 294 18.16 -15.77 6.82
C PRO A 294 16.94 -14.94 6.38
N PHE A 295 15.97 -15.59 5.73
CA PHE A 295 14.77 -14.92 5.25
C PHE A 295 13.94 -14.29 6.38
N SER A 296 14.19 -14.65 7.64
CA SER A 296 13.58 -14.08 8.84
C SER A 296 14.26 -12.82 9.39
N SER A 297 15.35 -12.35 8.76
CA SER A 297 16.08 -11.18 9.23
C SER A 297 15.21 -9.92 9.23
N PRO A 298 15.38 -9.02 10.22
CA PRO A 298 14.64 -7.77 10.25
C PRO A 298 14.98 -6.91 9.04
N VAL A 299 13.98 -6.22 8.50
CA VAL A 299 14.11 -5.37 7.30
C VAL A 299 13.67 -3.96 7.67
N ALA A 300 14.40 -2.93 7.24
CA ALA A 300 14.01 -1.53 7.41
C ALA A 300 14.06 -0.77 6.08
N CYS A 301 13.28 0.32 5.91
CA CYS A 301 13.45 1.25 4.78
C CYS A 301 14.77 1.99 4.97
N GLU A 302 15.66 1.96 3.98
CA GLU A 302 16.91 2.74 3.99
C GLU A 302 16.62 4.25 4.05
N ASP A 303 15.57 4.69 3.34
CA ASP A 303 15.26 6.12 3.21
C ASP A 303 14.53 6.72 4.42
N CYS A 304 13.71 5.96 5.14
CA CYS A 304 12.91 6.48 6.26
C CYS A 304 13.12 5.74 7.59
N GLY A 305 13.99 4.74 7.63
CA GLY A 305 14.31 3.98 8.84
C GLY A 305 13.19 3.08 9.38
N VAL A 306 11.99 3.12 8.79
CA VAL A 306 10.83 2.34 9.26
C VAL A 306 11.11 0.84 9.14
N GLN A 307 10.89 0.11 10.24
CA GLN A 307 10.98 -1.34 10.25
C GLN A 307 9.81 -1.99 9.50
N LEU A 308 10.15 -2.83 8.53
CA LEU A 308 9.25 -3.51 7.59
C LEU A 308 9.05 -4.99 7.92
N ARG A 309 9.97 -5.59 8.68
CA ARG A 309 9.90 -6.97 9.17
C ARG A 309 10.72 -7.16 10.44
#